data_AF-A0A822AAU9-F1
#
_entry.id   AF-A0A822AAU9-F1
#
_cell.length_a   1.000
_cell.length_b   1.000
_cell.length_c   1.000
_cell.angle_alpha   90.00
_cell.angle_beta   90.00
_cell.angle_gamma   90.00
#
_symmetry.space_group_name_H-M   'P 1'
#
loop_
_entity.id
_entity.type
_entity.pdbx_description
1 polymer ?
#
loop_
_entity_poly.entity_id
_entity_poly.type
_entity_poly.pdbx_seq_one_letter_code
_entity_poly.pdbx_strand_id
1 'polypeptide(L)'
;AEAEMRQRAELIQQIRVLESVPIDRWKPVDLTTVAGHGVHDEMSIAELRERLELIKLEREKERDSRRDHIVKDKQVKEQMITNTVQNIVKYRNELTMQSAKKKQRQASAPSKFNKNPEIEQLKQNIESKKAQRLSRQQQMRETLSSFSIASVPSSGRHTGFRSNAEWNRFDQLEKSYDKTQKRIAPALIA
;
A
#
# COMPACT_ATOMS: atom_id res chain seq x y z
N ALA A 1 -66.76 15.39 83.94
CA ALA A 1 -66.57 14.08 83.27
C ALA A 1 -66.60 14.21 81.74
N GLU A 2 -67.69 14.70 81.14
CA GLU A 2 -67.81 14.74 79.67
C GLU A 2 -66.84 15.71 78.96
N ALA A 3 -66.58 16.89 79.52
CA ALA A 3 -65.64 17.86 78.94
C ALA A 3 -64.20 17.33 78.88
N GLU A 4 -63.79 16.59 79.92
CA GLU A 4 -62.47 15.95 79.98
C GLU A 4 -62.36 14.80 78.95
N MET A 5 -63.45 14.03 78.76
CA MET A 5 -63.51 12.98 77.73
C MET A 5 -63.42 13.55 76.32
N ARG A 6 -64.00 14.73 76.05
CA ARG A 6 -63.88 15.42 74.76
C ARG A 6 -62.45 15.89 74.50
N GLN A 7 -61.80 16.50 75.49
CA GLN A 7 -60.40 16.92 75.39
C GLN A 7 -59.48 15.73 75.12
N ARG A 8 -59.72 14.59 75.79
CA ARG A 8 -58.97 13.34 75.54
C ARG A 8 -59.21 12.81 74.12
N ALA A 9 -60.44 12.86 73.62
CA ALA A 9 -60.76 12.41 72.26
C ALA A 9 -60.13 13.30 71.18
N GLU A 10 -60.13 14.62 71.37
CA GLU A 10 -59.46 15.58 70.48
C GLU A 10 -57.94 15.35 70.46
N LEU A 11 -57.33 15.12 71.63
CA LEU A 11 -55.90 14.81 71.72
C LEU A 11 -55.56 13.50 70.98
N ILE A 12 -56.38 12.46 71.12
CA ILE A 12 -56.21 11.19 70.40
C ILE A 12 -56.34 11.41 68.88
N GLN A 13 -57.28 12.25 68.44
CA GLN A 13 -57.42 12.57 67.01
C GLN A 13 -56.17 13.29 66.48
N GLN A 14 -55.64 14.26 67.22
CA GLN A 14 -54.41 14.97 66.85
C GLN A 14 -53.21 14.02 66.76
N ILE A 15 -53.05 13.12 67.73
CA ILE A 15 -51.99 12.09 67.71
C ILE A 15 -52.14 11.20 66.48
N ARG A 16 -53.35 10.70 66.20
CA ARG A 16 -53.61 9.84 65.03
C ARG A 16 -53.33 10.56 63.71
N VAL A 17 -53.64 11.84 63.61
CA VAL A 17 -53.30 12.65 62.43
C VAL A 17 -51.78 12.72 62.26
N LEU A 18 -51.03 12.98 63.32
CA LEU A 18 -49.57 13.02 63.29
C LEU A 18 -48.94 11.66 62.95
N GLU A 19 -49.48 10.57 63.51
CA GLU A 19 -49.02 9.20 63.24
C GLU A 19 -49.36 8.73 61.81
N SER A 20 -50.44 9.26 61.23
CA SER A 20 -50.84 8.94 59.85
C SER A 20 -49.96 9.57 58.78
N VAL A 21 -49.15 10.58 59.15
CA VAL A 21 -48.20 11.22 58.22
C VAL A 21 -47.11 10.21 57.86
N PRO A 22 -46.99 9.81 56.58
CA PRO A 22 -45.90 8.96 56.15
C PRO A 22 -44.55 9.64 56.38
N ILE A 23 -43.66 8.98 57.11
CA ILE A 23 -42.29 9.46 57.26
C ILE A 23 -41.52 9.02 56.02
N ASP A 24 -41.03 9.97 55.23
CA ASP A 24 -40.13 9.70 54.12
C ASP A 24 -38.79 9.18 54.65
N ARG A 25 -38.54 7.89 54.48
CA ARG A 25 -37.31 7.20 54.95
C ARG A 25 -36.17 7.25 53.93
N TRP A 26 -36.36 7.94 52.81
CA TRP A 26 -35.36 7.97 51.75
C TRP A 26 -34.26 8.99 52.06
N LYS A 27 -33.03 8.49 52.20
CA LYS A 27 -31.83 9.33 52.23
C LYS A 27 -31.35 9.56 50.79
N PRO A 28 -31.16 10.80 50.33
CA PRO A 28 -30.53 11.04 49.04
C PRO A 28 -29.11 10.46 49.05
N VAL A 29 -28.73 9.80 47.96
CA VAL A 29 -27.37 9.27 47.79
C VAL A 29 -26.47 10.43 47.38
N ASP A 30 -25.48 10.75 48.21
CA ASP A 30 -24.46 11.75 47.88
C ASP A 30 -23.28 11.07 47.18
N LEU A 31 -23.12 11.35 45.88
CA LEU A 31 -22.06 10.78 45.05
C LEU A 31 -20.69 11.40 45.31
N THR A 32 -20.63 12.50 46.07
CA THR A 32 -19.39 13.19 46.47
C THR A 32 -18.82 12.63 47.77
N THR A 33 -19.63 11.90 48.54
CA THR A 33 -19.13 11.19 49.72
C THR A 33 -18.42 9.90 49.34
N VAL A 34 -17.41 9.60 50.14
CA VAL A 34 -16.64 8.37 50.07
C VAL A 34 -17.42 7.24 50.74
N ALA A 35 -17.31 6.00 50.23
CA ALA A 35 -18.14 4.88 50.66
C ALA A 35 -17.84 4.37 52.09
N GLY A 36 -16.65 4.63 52.63
CA GLY A 36 -16.26 4.32 54.01
C GLY A 36 -15.97 2.83 54.23
N HIS A 37 -15.40 2.14 53.24
CA HIS A 37 -15.04 0.71 53.32
C HIS A 37 -13.73 0.42 54.07
N GLY A 38 -13.03 1.45 54.56
CA GLY A 38 -11.78 1.33 55.32
C GLY A 38 -10.52 1.16 54.45
N VAL A 39 -10.60 1.40 53.15
CA VAL A 39 -9.45 1.43 52.23
C VAL A 39 -8.77 2.80 52.31
N HIS A 40 -7.44 2.84 52.18
CA HIS A 40 -6.67 4.08 52.37
C HIS A 40 -6.91 5.12 51.27
N ASP A 41 -7.27 4.69 50.05
CA ASP A 41 -7.43 5.54 48.86
C ASP A 41 -8.85 5.48 48.30
N GLU A 42 -9.85 5.53 49.16
CA GLU A 42 -11.23 5.56 48.70
C GLU A 42 -11.56 6.91 48.05
N MET A 43 -12.22 6.82 46.90
CA MET A 43 -12.70 7.97 46.14
C MET A 43 -14.21 7.95 46.06
N SER A 44 -14.78 9.13 45.92
CA SER A 44 -16.20 9.27 45.65
C SER A 44 -16.56 8.77 44.25
N ILE A 45 -17.83 8.44 44.02
CA ILE A 45 -18.31 7.98 42.70
C ILE A 45 -18.12 9.09 41.65
N ALA A 46 -18.28 10.36 42.04
CA ALA A 46 -18.04 11.51 41.18
C ALA A 46 -16.57 11.57 40.73
N GLU A 47 -15.62 11.43 41.65
CA GLU A 47 -14.17 11.43 41.36
C GLU A 47 -13.76 10.26 40.45
N LEU A 48 -14.30 9.07 40.71
CA LEU A 48 -14.01 7.89 39.89
C LEU A 48 -14.49 8.08 38.43
N ARG A 49 -15.64 8.72 38.24
CA ARG A 49 -16.14 9.06 36.89
C ARG A 49 -15.22 10.03 36.18
N GLU A 50 -14.81 11.10 36.86
CA GLU A 50 -13.88 12.09 36.31
C GLU A 50 -12.56 11.43 35.90
N ARG A 51 -11.94 10.64 36.79
CA ARG A 51 -10.70 9.92 36.46
C ARG A 51 -10.88 8.99 35.26
N LEU A 52 -12.00 8.29 35.18
CA LEU A 52 -12.30 7.40 34.07
C LEU A 52 -12.42 8.19 32.75
N GLU A 53 -13.06 9.36 32.77
CA GLU A 53 -13.14 10.27 31.62
C GLU A 53 -11.76 10.78 31.20
N LEU A 54 -10.92 11.19 32.15
CA LEU A 54 -9.54 11.60 31.87
C LEU A 54 -8.73 10.49 31.21
N ILE A 55 -8.82 9.26 31.73
CA ILE A 55 -8.14 8.09 31.17
C ILE A 55 -8.64 7.79 29.74
N LYS A 56 -9.96 7.89 29.50
CA LYS A 56 -10.52 7.71 28.15
C LYS A 56 -9.98 8.74 27.17
N LEU A 57 -9.95 10.01 27.59
CA LEU A 57 -9.44 11.11 26.78
C LEU A 57 -7.95 10.90 26.45
N GLU A 58 -7.15 10.50 27.43
CA GLU A 58 -5.72 10.24 27.23
C GLU A 58 -5.48 9.08 26.25
N ARG A 59 -6.23 7.97 26.39
CA ARG A 59 -6.18 6.85 25.43
C ARG A 59 -6.56 7.28 24.01
N GLU A 60 -7.59 8.11 23.88
CA GLU A 60 -8.01 8.63 22.58
C GLU A 60 -6.91 9.50 21.95
N LYS A 61 -6.32 10.40 22.73
CA LYS A 61 -5.22 11.25 22.30
C LYS A 61 -3.97 10.45 21.89
N GLU A 62 -3.62 9.41 22.64
CA GLU A 62 -2.49 8.52 22.29
C GLU A 62 -2.77 7.78 20.97
N ARG A 63 -3.97 7.23 20.82
CA ARG A 63 -4.41 6.55 19.61
C ARG A 63 -4.36 7.48 18.39
N ASP A 64 -4.80 8.72 18.53
CA ASP A 64 -4.79 9.70 17.44
C ASP A 64 -3.38 10.16 17.11
N SER A 65 -2.54 10.38 18.12
CA SER A 65 -1.10 10.66 17.92
C SER A 65 -0.40 9.53 17.16
N ARG A 66 -0.74 8.27 17.47
CA ARG A 66 -0.20 7.09 16.77
C ARG A 66 -0.67 7.02 15.32
N ARG A 67 -1.95 7.34 15.06
CA ARG A 67 -2.46 7.39 13.68
C ARG A 67 -1.78 8.48 12.88
N ASP A 68 -1.65 9.67 13.44
CA ASP A 68 -0.99 10.81 12.79
C ASP A 68 0.46 10.48 12.45
N HIS A 69 1.17 9.80 13.35
CA HIS A 69 2.53 9.33 13.09
C HIS A 69 2.57 8.36 11.91
N ILE A 70 1.68 7.36 11.88
CA ILE A 70 1.59 6.40 10.77
C ILE A 70 1.27 7.10 9.45
N VAL A 71 0.36 8.08 9.45
CA VAL A 71 -0.01 8.83 8.24
C VAL A 71 1.16 9.65 7.73
N LYS A 72 1.88 10.36 8.61
CA LYS A 72 3.09 11.11 8.24
C LYS A 72 4.16 10.19 7.65
N ASP A 73 4.43 9.05 8.28
CA ASP A 73 5.40 8.08 7.77
C ASP A 73 5.01 7.53 6.40
N LYS A 74 3.72 7.28 6.17
CA LYS A 74 3.21 6.87 4.86
C LYS A 74 3.40 7.96 3.81
N GLN A 75 3.08 9.21 4.15
CA GLN A 75 3.27 10.35 3.24
C GLN A 75 4.74 10.54 2.88
N VAL A 76 5.65 10.43 3.85
CA VAL A 76 7.10 10.52 3.60
C VAL A 76 7.56 9.40 2.65
N LYS A 77 7.12 8.17 2.86
CA LYS A 77 7.44 7.03 1.97
C LYS A 77 6.87 7.24 0.57
N GLU A 78 5.64 7.72 0.46
CA GLU A 78 5.00 8.02 -0.83
C GLU A 78 5.74 9.14 -1.58
N GLN A 79 6.19 10.19 -0.88
CA GLN A 79 7.03 11.24 -1.45
C GLN A 79 8.37 10.66 -1.95
N MET A 80 9.01 9.76 -1.20
CA MET A 80 10.23 9.09 -1.68
C MET A 80 9.98 8.28 -2.96
N ILE A 81 8.90 7.49 -3.00
CA ILE A 81 8.55 6.69 -4.17
C ILE A 81 8.26 7.58 -5.38
N THR A 82 7.46 8.64 -5.22
CA THR A 82 7.17 9.57 -6.31
C THR A 82 8.42 10.27 -6.83
N ASN A 83 9.32 10.71 -5.93
CA ASN A 83 10.61 11.29 -6.32
C ASN A 83 11.50 10.30 -7.08
N THR A 84 11.59 9.05 -6.64
CA THR A 84 12.38 8.03 -7.36
C THR A 84 11.82 7.73 -8.74
N VAL A 85 10.49 7.63 -8.88
CA VAL A 85 9.83 7.46 -10.18
C VAL A 85 10.13 8.64 -11.10
N GLN A 86 10.03 9.88 -10.60
CA GLN A 86 10.36 11.08 -11.37
C GLN A 86 11.82 11.06 -11.84
N ASN A 87 12.76 10.64 -10.98
CA ASN A 87 14.17 10.54 -11.35
C ASN A 87 14.41 9.47 -12.45
N ILE A 88 13.73 8.33 -12.36
CA ILE A 88 13.79 7.29 -13.40
C ILE A 88 13.26 7.83 -14.74
N VAL A 89 12.15 8.55 -14.72
CA VAL A 89 11.56 9.16 -15.93
C VAL A 89 12.52 10.19 -16.53
N LYS A 90 13.08 11.09 -15.70
CA LYS A 90 14.09 12.07 -16.15
C LYS A 90 15.27 11.39 -16.84
N TYR A 91 15.85 10.38 -16.21
CA TYR A 91 16.97 9.63 -16.77
C TYR A 91 16.63 8.94 -18.10
N ARG A 92 15.46 8.30 -18.19
CA ARG A 92 14.99 7.66 -19.45
C ARG A 92 14.79 8.68 -20.56
N ASN A 93 14.26 9.85 -20.24
CA ASN A 93 14.08 10.95 -21.20
C ASN A 93 15.43 11.47 -21.69
N GLU A 94 16.38 11.71 -20.78
CA GLU A 94 17.74 12.13 -21.12
C GLU A 94 18.44 11.12 -22.02
N LEU A 95 18.35 9.82 -21.70
CA LEU A 95 18.92 8.75 -22.52
C LEU A 95 18.30 8.72 -23.93
N THR A 96 16.98 8.89 -24.02
CA THR A 96 16.26 8.96 -25.29
C THR A 96 16.71 10.16 -26.11
N MET A 97 16.80 11.35 -25.50
CA MET A 97 17.25 12.57 -26.14
C MET A 97 18.71 12.48 -26.61
N GLN A 98 19.60 11.90 -25.81
CA GLN A 98 20.99 11.64 -26.21
C GLN A 98 21.07 10.68 -27.40
N SER A 99 20.28 9.60 -27.39
CA SER A 99 20.25 8.64 -28.49
C SER A 99 19.71 9.26 -29.80
N ALA A 100 18.69 10.12 -29.70
CA ALA A 100 18.14 10.86 -30.82
C ALA A 100 19.17 11.84 -31.39
N LYS A 101 19.86 12.60 -30.54
CA LYS A 101 20.97 13.48 -30.94
C LYS A 101 22.10 12.71 -31.62
N LYS A 102 22.46 11.52 -31.11
CA LYS A 102 23.49 10.67 -31.74
C LYS A 102 23.06 10.19 -33.12
N LYS A 103 21.81 9.73 -33.29
CA LYS A 103 21.27 9.35 -34.60
C LYS A 103 21.22 10.52 -35.57
N GLN A 104 20.80 11.70 -35.12
CA GLN A 104 20.79 12.90 -35.94
C GLN A 104 22.20 13.26 -36.43
N ARG A 105 23.20 13.23 -35.53
CA ARG A 105 24.62 13.45 -35.89
C ARG A 105 25.14 12.41 -36.88
N GLN A 106 24.74 11.14 -36.75
CA GLN A 106 25.12 10.08 -37.69
C GLN A 106 24.45 10.25 -39.06
N ALA A 107 23.19 10.69 -39.10
CA ALA A 107 22.47 10.96 -40.33
C ALA A 107 22.99 12.20 -41.07
N SER A 108 23.42 13.23 -40.33
CA SER A 108 24.00 14.44 -40.89
C SER A 108 25.52 14.34 -41.14
N ALA A 109 26.16 13.25 -40.73
CA ALA A 109 27.57 13.03 -41.01
C ALA A 109 27.74 12.75 -42.51
N PRO A 110 28.64 13.46 -43.22
CA PRO A 110 28.91 13.15 -44.62
C PRO A 110 29.41 11.71 -44.71
N SER A 111 28.67 10.87 -45.43
CA SER A 111 29.07 9.47 -45.65
C SER A 111 30.37 9.45 -46.44
N LYS A 112 31.48 9.21 -45.74
CA LYS A 112 32.82 9.07 -46.34
C LYS A 112 32.95 7.81 -47.22
N PHE A 113 31.95 6.93 -47.21
CA PHE A 113 31.96 5.63 -47.91
C PHE A 113 31.06 5.55 -49.15
N ASN A 114 30.33 6.61 -49.50
CA ASN A 114 29.28 6.56 -50.54
C ASN A 114 29.76 6.62 -52.00
N LYS A 115 31.06 6.42 -52.29
CA LYS A 115 31.58 6.55 -53.67
C LYS A 115 32.57 5.45 -54.11
N ASN A 116 32.65 4.32 -53.40
CA ASN A 116 33.49 3.21 -53.85
C ASN A 116 32.73 2.28 -54.81
N PRO A 117 33.17 2.13 -56.07
CA PRO A 117 32.46 1.32 -57.09
C PRO A 117 32.36 -0.16 -56.69
N GLU A 118 33.32 -0.66 -55.93
CA GLU A 118 33.35 -2.04 -55.41
C GLU A 118 32.17 -2.34 -54.46
N ILE A 119 31.74 -1.34 -53.67
CA ILE A 119 30.61 -1.48 -52.73
C ILE A 119 29.30 -1.59 -53.52
N GLU A 120 29.19 -0.91 -54.66
CA GLU A 120 28.01 -0.95 -55.53
C GLU A 120 27.90 -2.29 -56.25
N GLN A 121 29.03 -2.82 -56.74
CA GLN A 121 29.12 -4.17 -57.29
C GLN A 121 28.75 -5.24 -56.23
N LEU A 122 29.23 -5.09 -54.99
CA LEU A 122 28.86 -5.97 -53.87
C LEU A 122 27.35 -5.93 -53.57
N LYS A 123 26.72 -4.75 -53.61
CA LYS A 123 25.26 -4.62 -53.44
C LYS A 123 24.49 -5.37 -54.53
N GLN A 124 24.86 -5.17 -55.79
CA GLN A 124 24.25 -5.87 -56.93
C GLN A 124 24.44 -7.40 -56.82
N ASN A 125 25.61 -7.86 -56.40
CA ASN A 125 25.88 -9.29 -56.17
C ASN A 125 25.07 -9.90 -55.01
N ILE A 126 24.81 -9.13 -53.95
CA ILE A 126 23.96 -9.58 -52.85
C ILE A 126 22.50 -9.65 -53.31
N GLU A 127 22.04 -8.68 -54.08
CA GLU A 127 20.69 -8.62 -54.62
C GLU A 127 20.43 -9.76 -55.61
N SER A 128 21.37 -10.03 -56.51
CA SER A 128 21.30 -11.18 -57.43
C SER A 128 21.29 -12.52 -56.69
N LYS A 129 22.13 -12.69 -55.65
CA LYS A 129 22.11 -13.88 -54.80
C LYS A 129 20.80 -14.02 -54.00
N LYS A 130 20.19 -12.92 -53.56
CA LYS A 130 18.87 -12.95 -52.91
C LYS A 130 17.77 -13.37 -53.87
N ALA A 131 17.76 -12.80 -55.08
CA ALA A 131 16.82 -13.17 -56.13
C ALA A 131 16.96 -14.67 -56.47
N GLN A 132 18.19 -15.17 -56.63
CA GLN A 132 18.45 -16.58 -56.87
C GLN A 132 17.95 -17.49 -55.74
N ARG A 133 18.15 -17.09 -54.47
CA ARG A 133 17.63 -17.82 -53.31
C ARG A 133 16.10 -17.86 -53.30
N LEU A 134 15.46 -16.74 -53.63
CA LEU A 134 14.00 -16.64 -53.70
C LEU A 134 13.43 -17.52 -54.83
N SER A 135 14.01 -17.45 -56.03
CA SER A 135 13.61 -18.30 -57.15
C SER A 135 13.84 -19.79 -56.85
N ARG A 136 14.95 -20.15 -56.20
CA ARG A 136 15.17 -21.53 -55.75
C ARG A 136 14.14 -21.96 -54.71
N GLN A 137 13.75 -21.08 -53.79
CA GLN A 137 12.71 -21.36 -52.80
C GLN A 137 11.33 -21.52 -53.46
N GLN A 138 11.03 -20.72 -54.47
CA GLN A 138 9.81 -20.86 -55.28
C GLN A 138 9.80 -22.17 -56.06
N GLN A 139 10.89 -22.50 -56.75
CA GLN A 139 11.03 -23.79 -57.46
C GLN A 139 10.90 -24.98 -56.49
N MET A 140 11.54 -24.92 -55.32
CA MET A 140 11.35 -25.94 -54.28
C MET A 140 9.90 -26.02 -53.79
N ARG A 141 9.20 -24.89 -53.69
CA ARG A 141 7.79 -24.85 -53.30
C ARG A 141 6.89 -25.42 -54.41
N GLU A 142 7.22 -25.19 -55.68
CA GLU A 142 6.51 -25.74 -56.84
C GLU A 142 6.74 -27.25 -56.98
N THR A 143 7.98 -27.75 -56.78
CA THR A 143 8.27 -29.19 -56.78
C THR A 143 7.69 -29.92 -55.56
N LEU A 144 7.64 -29.28 -54.40
CA LEU A 144 6.92 -29.79 -53.22
C LEU A 144 5.39 -29.66 -53.36
N SER A 145 4.91 -28.77 -54.23
CA SER A 145 3.47 -28.64 -54.55
C SER A 145 3.02 -29.71 -55.54
N SER A 146 3.90 -30.19 -56.44
CA SER A 146 3.60 -31.29 -57.37
C SER A 146 3.75 -32.67 -56.74
N PHE A 147 4.50 -32.78 -55.63
CA PHE A 147 4.58 -33.97 -54.80
C PHE A 147 3.65 -33.80 -53.58
N SER A 148 2.40 -34.24 -53.68
CA SER A 148 1.41 -34.13 -52.59
C SER A 148 1.81 -35.00 -51.38
N ILE A 149 2.70 -34.47 -50.52
CA ILE A 149 2.90 -34.96 -49.17
C ILE A 149 2.39 -33.89 -48.22
N ALA A 150 1.47 -34.31 -47.36
CA ALA A 150 0.76 -33.51 -46.38
C ALA A 150 1.66 -32.53 -45.62
N SER A 151 1.15 -31.31 -45.47
CA SER A 151 1.66 -30.25 -44.62
C SER A 151 2.09 -30.76 -43.24
N VAL A 152 3.40 -30.81 -42.97
CA VAL A 152 3.92 -30.92 -41.60
C VAL A 152 3.54 -29.63 -40.87
N PRO A 153 2.85 -29.68 -39.72
CA PRO A 153 2.49 -28.46 -39.02
C PRO A 153 3.76 -27.76 -38.54
N SER A 154 3.92 -26.50 -38.96
CA SER A 154 4.87 -25.55 -38.38
C SER A 154 4.71 -25.59 -36.87
N SER A 155 5.76 -26.01 -36.17
CA SER A 155 5.87 -25.91 -34.72
C SER A 155 5.46 -24.50 -34.28
N GLY A 156 4.41 -24.48 -33.45
CA GLY A 156 3.74 -23.26 -33.04
C GLY A 156 4.71 -22.25 -32.45
N ARG A 157 4.54 -20.99 -32.85
CA ARG A 157 5.04 -19.83 -32.11
C ARG A 157 4.49 -19.94 -30.68
N HIS A 158 5.38 -20.18 -29.72
CA HIS A 158 5.04 -20.19 -28.30
C HIS A 158 4.82 -18.74 -27.84
N THR A 159 3.62 -18.20 -28.08
CA THR A 159 3.15 -16.98 -27.41
C THR A 159 2.36 -17.43 -26.18
N GLY A 160 2.91 -17.21 -24.98
CA GLY A 160 2.08 -17.19 -23.75
C GLY A 160 2.45 -18.14 -22.61
N PHE A 161 3.48 -18.98 -22.71
CA PHE A 161 3.97 -19.73 -21.55
C PHE A 161 5.27 -19.10 -21.09
N ARG A 162 5.26 -18.44 -19.93
CA ARG A 162 6.45 -17.83 -19.33
C ARG A 162 7.52 -18.91 -19.27
N SER A 163 8.56 -18.76 -20.09
CA SER A 163 9.60 -19.78 -20.22
C SER A 163 10.25 -20.00 -18.86
N ASN A 164 10.59 -21.24 -18.54
CA ASN A 164 11.29 -21.59 -17.30
C ASN A 164 12.60 -20.77 -17.14
N ALA A 165 13.19 -20.31 -18.25
CA ALA A 165 14.33 -19.41 -18.27
C ALA A 165 14.04 -18.02 -17.68
N GLU A 166 12.81 -17.50 -17.81
CA GLU A 166 12.41 -16.21 -17.24
C GLU A 166 12.20 -16.30 -15.72
N TRP A 167 11.68 -17.43 -15.22
CA TRP A 167 11.58 -17.71 -13.79
C TRP A 167 12.97 -17.82 -13.14
N ASN A 168 13.88 -18.55 -13.79
CA ASN A 168 15.27 -18.65 -13.34
C ASN A 168 15.98 -17.29 -13.38
N ARG A 169 15.64 -16.42 -14.32
CA ARG A 169 16.18 -15.05 -14.40
C ARG A 169 15.65 -14.16 -13.27
N PHE A 170 14.39 -14.30 -12.88
CA PHE A 170 13.80 -13.54 -11.77
C PHE A 170 14.41 -13.95 -10.43
N ASP A 171 14.53 -15.26 -10.19
CA ASP A 171 15.16 -15.81 -8.99
C ASP A 171 16.65 -15.41 -8.87
N GLN A 172 17.38 -15.36 -9.99
CA GLN A 172 18.75 -14.83 -10.01
C GLN A 172 18.82 -13.34 -9.68
N LEU A 173 17.82 -12.55 -10.09
CA LEU A 173 17.76 -11.11 -9.78
C LEU A 173 17.47 -10.88 -8.29
N GLU A 174 16.55 -11.62 -7.67
CA GLU A 174 16.30 -11.55 -6.22
C GLU A 174 17.56 -11.90 -5.42
N LYS A 175 18.23 -13.01 -5.78
CA LYS A 175 19.50 -13.40 -5.15
C LYS A 175 20.60 -12.35 -5.33
N SER A 176 20.61 -11.62 -6.45
CA SER A 176 21.56 -10.53 -6.67
C SER A 176 21.24 -9.29 -5.83
N TYR A 177 19.95 -8.96 -5.69
CA TYR A 177 19.47 -7.86 -4.86
C TYR A 177 19.79 -8.09 -3.38
N ASP A 178 19.51 -9.28 -2.86
CA ASP A 178 19.83 -9.65 -1.47
C ASP A 178 21.33 -9.60 -1.18
N LYS A 179 22.16 -10.00 -2.15
CA LYS A 179 23.63 -9.89 -2.03
C LYS A 179 24.09 -8.44 -1.99
N THR A 180 23.47 -7.54 -2.76
CA THR A 180 23.80 -6.11 -2.71
C THR A 180 23.36 -5.48 -1.40
N GLN A 181 22.15 -5.79 -0.90
CA GLN A 181 21.66 -5.29 0.39
C GLN A 181 22.54 -5.78 1.56
N LYS A 182 22.95 -7.06 1.56
CA LYS A 182 23.86 -7.60 2.58
C LYS A 182 25.28 -7.02 2.52
N ARG A 183 25.74 -6.55 1.36
CA ARG A 183 27.05 -5.87 1.23
C ARG A 183 27.00 -4.39 1.60
N ILE A 184 25.85 -3.74 1.42
CA ILE A 184 25.63 -2.33 1.78
C ILE A 184 25.36 -2.18 3.29
N ALA A 185 24.73 -3.18 3.93
CA ALA A 185 24.42 -3.17 5.36
C ALA A 185 25.63 -2.96 6.30
N PRO A 186 26.82 -3.57 6.11
CA PRO A 186 27.98 -3.29 6.97
C PRO A 186 28.74 -2.00 6.60
N ALA A 187 28.41 -1.30 5.50
CA ALA A 187 29.09 -0.06 5.11
C ALA A 187 28.41 1.22 5.64
N LEU A 188 27.28 1.09 6.35
CA LEU A 188 26.54 2.19 6.98
C LEU A 188 26.73 2.26 8.50
N ILE A 189 27.66 1.46 9.05
CA ILE A 189 28.10 1.51 10.45
C ILE A 189 29.62 1.69 10.45
N ALA A 190 30.08 2.89 10.09
CA ALA A 190 31.42 3.42 10.36
C ALA A 190 31.32 4.94 10.41
#